data_AF-A0A804M0L9-F1
#
_entry.id   AF-A0A804M0L9-F1
#
_cell.length_a   1.000
_cell.length_b   1.000
_cell.length_c   1.000
_cell.angle_alpha   90.00
_cell.angle_beta   90.00
_cell.angle_gamma   90.00
#
_symmetry.space_group_name_H-M   'P 1'
#
loop_
_entity.id
_entity.type
_entity.pdbx_description
1 polymer ?
#
loop_
_entity_poly.entity_id
_entity_poly.type
_entity_poly.pdbx_seq_one_letter_code
_entity_poly.pdbx_strand_id
1 'polypeptide(L)'
;MGTLGAAAMATLLTAVVLLTVHVPLATVATDHVVGGSMWSIPLRDDLYMAWSNNRTFYAGDNLVFRFQIGFYDVVQVSRREYEDCTTDDPYNNFRVPPAVVPLDYKGVRYYVCSVGNYCKLGLKFHVTIQQGKFYLVDSGYPNQKGYLAPYKGVKYHLPEFRAGPRATGKKEVFNQLHSSLRNHIERSFGVLKMKWRILLDLPSYPILKQ
;
A
#
# COMPACT_ATOMS: atom_id res chain seq x y z
N MET A 1 -22.08 -5.11 -48.27
CA MET A 1 -21.47 -3.86 -47.76
C MET A 1 -21.12 -4.08 -46.29
N GLY A 2 -19.88 -4.49 -46.02
CA GLY A 2 -19.37 -4.82 -44.69
C GLY A 2 -18.34 -3.80 -44.25
N THR A 3 -18.68 -2.97 -43.27
CA THR A 3 -17.71 -2.10 -42.58
C THR A 3 -17.97 -1.99 -41.06
N LEU A 4 -19.03 -2.60 -40.52
CA LEU A 4 -19.36 -2.54 -39.09
C LEU A 4 -18.46 -3.41 -38.18
N GLY A 5 -17.64 -4.32 -38.72
CA GLY A 5 -16.85 -5.26 -37.91
C GLY A 5 -15.55 -4.69 -37.31
N ALA A 6 -14.85 -3.80 -38.02
CA ALA A 6 -13.50 -3.38 -37.63
C ALA A 6 -13.50 -2.34 -36.50
N ALA A 7 -14.40 -1.34 -36.55
CA ALA A 7 -14.45 -0.26 -35.57
C ALA A 7 -14.87 -0.74 -34.17
N ALA A 8 -15.81 -1.70 -34.10
CA ALA A 8 -16.24 -2.28 -32.84
C ALA A 8 -15.14 -3.12 -32.17
N MET A 9 -14.36 -3.86 -32.96
CA MET A 9 -13.23 -4.64 -32.43
C MET A 9 -12.07 -3.75 -31.99
N ALA A 10 -11.77 -2.68 -32.71
CA ALA A 10 -10.74 -1.71 -32.33
C ALA A 10 -11.10 -0.97 -31.03
N THR A 11 -12.36 -0.57 -30.86
CA THR A 11 -12.82 0.08 -29.61
C THR A 11 -12.88 -0.88 -28.43
N LEU A 12 -13.22 -2.16 -28.65
CA LEU A 12 -13.12 -3.19 -27.60
C LEU A 12 -11.67 -3.48 -27.22
N LEU A 13 -10.75 -3.57 -28.18
CA LEU A 13 -9.32 -3.78 -27.92
C LEU A 13 -8.74 -2.60 -27.12
N THR A 14 -9.06 -1.35 -27.47
CA THR A 14 -8.60 -0.20 -26.67
C THR A 14 -9.20 -0.21 -25.27
N ALA A 15 -10.49 -0.53 -25.10
CA ALA A 15 -11.12 -0.63 -23.78
C ALA A 15 -10.54 -1.77 -22.91
N VAL A 16 -10.26 -2.94 -23.50
CA VAL A 16 -9.63 -4.07 -22.80
C VAL A 16 -8.19 -3.73 -22.44
N VAL A 17 -7.42 -3.12 -23.34
CA VAL A 17 -6.06 -2.66 -23.04
C VAL A 17 -6.08 -1.63 -21.91
N LEU A 18 -6.98 -0.64 -21.93
CA LEU A 18 -7.13 0.35 -20.85
C LEU A 18 -7.52 -0.28 -19.50
N LEU A 19 -8.32 -1.34 -19.48
CA LEU A 19 -8.67 -2.10 -18.27
C LEU A 19 -7.52 -3.01 -17.81
N THR A 20 -6.74 -3.61 -18.72
CA THR A 20 -5.62 -4.48 -18.38
C THR A 20 -4.37 -3.72 -17.92
N VAL A 21 -4.19 -2.46 -18.34
CA VAL A 21 -3.00 -1.65 -17.97
C VAL A 21 -3.02 -1.22 -16.50
N HIS A 22 -4.13 -1.41 -15.78
CA HIS A 22 -4.22 -1.09 -14.36
C HIS A 22 -4.62 -2.29 -13.49
N VAL A 23 -4.16 -3.51 -13.82
CA VAL A 23 -4.01 -4.51 -12.74
C VAL A 23 -2.81 -4.03 -11.93
N PRO A 24 -2.99 -3.30 -10.82
CA PRO A 24 -1.84 -2.78 -10.13
C PRO A 24 -1.14 -4.00 -9.56
N LEU A 25 0.13 -4.18 -9.96
CA LEU A 25 1.02 -5.16 -9.37
C LEU A 25 0.79 -5.09 -7.87
N ALA A 26 0.45 -6.21 -7.24
CA ALA A 26 0.13 -6.20 -5.83
C ALA A 26 1.24 -5.47 -5.10
N THR A 27 0.89 -4.32 -4.54
CA THR A 27 1.86 -3.40 -3.98
C THR A 27 2.32 -4.05 -2.70
N VAL A 28 3.36 -4.89 -2.82
CA VAL A 28 4.25 -5.19 -1.72
C VAL A 28 4.68 -3.85 -1.16
N ALA A 29 4.84 -3.78 0.16
CA ALA A 29 5.33 -2.58 0.80
C ALA A 29 6.54 -2.01 0.07
N THR A 30 6.46 -0.71 -0.19
CA THR A 30 7.52 -0.04 -0.91
C THR A 30 8.57 0.41 0.10
N ASP A 31 9.82 0.03 -0.17
CA ASP A 31 10.98 0.55 0.56
C ASP A 31 11.39 1.88 -0.06
N HIS A 32 11.23 2.97 0.68
CA HIS A 32 11.60 4.31 0.26
C HIS A 32 12.97 4.66 0.82
N VAL A 33 14.01 4.56 -0.02
CA VAL A 33 15.35 5.03 0.34
C VAL A 33 15.34 6.55 0.53
N VAL A 34 15.63 7.00 1.74
CA VAL A 34 15.53 8.40 2.16
C VAL A 34 16.55 9.25 1.40
N GLY A 35 16.09 10.38 0.83
CA GLY A 35 16.90 11.26 -0.02
C GLY A 35 17.36 10.64 -1.34
N GLY A 36 16.95 9.40 -1.66
CA GLY A 36 17.43 8.65 -2.84
C GLY A 36 18.90 8.22 -2.76
N SER A 37 19.59 8.50 -1.66
CA SER A 37 21.03 8.22 -1.49
C SER A 37 21.37 8.00 -0.01
N MET A 38 22.44 8.61 0.50
CA MET A 38 22.85 8.55 1.89
C MET A 38 22.13 9.61 2.72
N TRP A 39 21.67 9.24 3.91
CA TRP A 39 21.24 10.15 4.97
C TRP A 39 22.47 10.83 5.58
N SER A 40 22.78 12.02 5.06
CA SER A 40 23.89 12.88 5.46
C SER A 40 23.50 14.35 5.31
N ILE A 41 24.28 15.27 5.89
CA ILE A 41 24.07 16.73 5.75
C ILE A 41 23.85 17.06 4.27
N PRO A 42 22.71 17.69 3.90
CA PRO A 42 22.39 17.90 2.51
C PRO A 42 23.21 19.07 1.92
N LEU A 43 23.50 19.02 0.62
CA LEU A 43 24.09 20.16 -0.11
C LEU A 43 23.09 21.31 -0.33
N ARG A 44 21.80 21.04 -0.14
CA ARG A 44 20.69 21.99 -0.24
C ARG A 44 19.75 21.80 0.93
N ASP A 45 19.39 22.88 1.60
CA ASP A 45 18.59 22.87 2.83
C ASP A 45 17.20 22.20 2.65
N ASP A 46 16.65 22.19 1.43
CA ASP A 46 15.33 21.64 1.13
C ASP A 46 15.35 20.17 0.65
N LEU A 47 16.52 19.54 0.50
CA LEU A 47 16.68 18.26 -0.20
C LEU A 47 15.73 17.16 0.30
N TYR A 48 15.70 16.91 1.61
CA TYR A 48 14.88 15.83 2.18
C TYR A 48 13.39 16.18 2.18
N MET A 49 13.04 17.45 2.36
CA MET A 49 11.66 17.90 2.26
C MET A 49 11.14 17.85 0.82
N ALA A 50 11.94 18.24 -0.17
CA ALA A 50 11.61 18.08 -1.58
C ALA A 50 11.48 16.60 -1.96
N TRP A 51 12.37 15.75 -1.45
CA TRP A 51 12.30 14.30 -1.64
C TRP A 51 11.01 13.70 -1.08
N SER A 52 10.61 14.07 0.15
CA SER A 52 9.40 13.52 0.76
C SER A 52 8.13 14.05 0.10
N ASN A 53 8.10 15.32 -0.30
CA ASN A 53 6.95 15.93 -0.98
C ASN A 53 6.74 15.41 -2.41
N ASN A 54 7.79 14.94 -3.08
CA ASN A 54 7.70 14.33 -4.40
C ASN A 54 7.29 12.84 -4.36
N ARG A 55 6.81 12.35 -3.19
CA ARG A 55 6.44 10.95 -2.97
C ARG A 55 5.13 10.84 -2.21
N THR A 56 4.44 9.74 -2.43
CA THR A 56 3.29 9.35 -1.61
C THR A 56 3.66 8.12 -0.81
N PHE A 57 3.41 8.18 0.49
CA PHE A 57 3.68 7.09 1.42
C PHE A 57 2.36 6.46 1.86
N TYR A 58 2.31 5.14 1.95
CA TYR A 58 1.14 4.41 2.42
C TYR A 58 1.44 3.62 3.68
N ALA A 59 0.43 3.42 4.52
CA ALA A 59 0.56 2.53 5.66
C ALA A 59 0.96 1.13 5.19
N GLY A 60 2.06 0.60 5.73
CA GLY A 60 2.69 -0.66 5.33
C GLY A 60 4.02 -0.51 4.58
N ASP A 61 4.31 0.67 4.02
CA ASP A 61 5.61 1.02 3.42
C ASP A 61 6.72 1.13 4.48
N ASN A 62 7.97 1.19 4.03
CA ASN A 62 9.13 1.40 4.90
C ASN A 62 9.96 2.61 4.45
N LEU A 63 10.54 3.34 5.39
CA LEU A 63 11.64 4.26 5.12
C LEU A 63 12.97 3.54 5.34
N VAL A 64 13.88 3.63 4.38
CA VAL A 64 15.22 3.02 4.47
C VAL A 64 16.27 4.11 4.55
N PHE A 65 16.89 4.24 5.71
CA PHE A 65 17.95 5.19 5.97
C PHE A 65 19.31 4.50 5.86
N ARG A 66 20.12 4.96 4.91
CA ARG A 66 21.51 4.52 4.73
C ARG A 66 22.42 5.64 5.19
N PHE A 67 23.23 5.41 6.20
CA PHE A 67 24.14 6.43 6.72
C PHE A 67 25.42 5.79 7.24
N GLN A 68 26.45 6.61 7.42
CA GLN A 68 27.69 6.14 8.02
C GLN A 68 27.51 5.98 9.53
N ILE A 69 27.72 4.76 10.02
CA ILE A 69 27.58 4.42 11.45
C ILE A 69 28.46 5.34 12.31
N GLY A 70 27.90 5.82 13.43
CA GLY A 70 28.61 6.70 14.37
C GLY A 70 28.67 8.18 13.99
N PHE A 71 28.38 8.55 12.74
CA PHE A 71 28.36 9.96 12.29
C PHE A 71 26.96 10.52 12.16
N TYR A 72 25.97 9.66 11.96
CA TYR A 72 24.57 10.02 11.81
C TYR A 72 23.70 9.05 12.58
N ASP A 73 22.53 9.53 12.95
CA ASP A 73 21.44 8.75 13.48
C ASP A 73 20.12 9.22 12.85
N VAL A 74 19.06 8.47 13.15
CA VAL A 74 17.70 8.81 12.75
C VAL A 74 16.84 8.78 14.00
N VAL A 75 16.24 9.90 14.33
CA VAL A 75 15.39 10.02 15.51
C VAL A 75 13.99 10.40 15.06
N GLN A 76 13.01 9.60 15.47
CA GLN A 76 11.61 9.92 15.28
C GLN A 76 11.15 10.77 16.47
N VAL A 77 10.63 11.96 16.19
CA VAL A 77 10.31 12.97 17.21
C VAL A 77 8.90 13.52 17.05
N SER A 78 8.46 14.29 18.05
CA SER A 78 7.24 15.09 17.95
C SER A 78 7.39 16.25 16.95
N ARG A 79 6.27 16.87 16.55
CA ARG A 79 6.31 18.05 15.67
C ARG A 79 7.13 19.20 16.28
N ARG A 80 6.96 19.43 17.57
CA ARG A 80 7.64 20.51 18.30
C ARG A 80 9.16 20.31 18.30
N GLU A 81 9.61 19.13 18.70
CA GLU A 81 11.04 18.76 18.68
C GLU A 81 11.63 18.81 17.26
N TYR A 82 10.86 18.43 16.25
CA TYR A 82 11.27 18.61 14.86
C TYR A 82 11.46 20.08 14.48
N GLU A 83 10.54 20.97 14.88
CA GLU A 83 10.63 22.41 14.61
C GLU A 83 11.83 23.03 15.34
N ASP A 84 12.00 22.69 16.63
CA ASP A 84 13.04 23.21 17.52
C ASP A 84 14.43 22.54 17.31
N CYS A 85 14.48 21.43 16.56
CA CYS A 85 15.64 20.56 16.43
C CYS A 85 16.19 20.06 17.78
N THR A 86 15.29 19.56 18.63
CA THR A 86 15.60 18.88 19.89
C THR A 86 15.23 17.40 19.82
N THR A 87 15.73 16.62 20.77
CA THR A 87 15.45 15.17 20.88
C THR A 87 15.41 14.78 22.35
N ASP A 88 14.59 15.49 23.13
CA ASP A 88 14.53 15.38 24.59
C ASP A 88 13.64 14.19 25.01
N ASP A 89 12.57 13.92 24.26
CA ASP A 89 11.65 12.78 24.46
C ASP A 89 11.31 12.11 23.11
N PRO A 90 12.30 11.47 22.45
CA PRO A 90 12.11 10.89 21.14
C PRO A 90 11.27 9.61 21.20
N TYR A 91 10.42 9.40 20.18
CA TYR A 91 9.65 8.16 20.04
C TYR A 91 10.53 6.96 19.72
N ASN A 92 11.59 7.17 18.94
CA ASN A 92 12.54 6.12 18.57
C ASN A 92 13.88 6.74 18.15
N ASN A 93 14.97 5.99 18.32
CA ASN A 93 16.32 6.38 17.90
C ASN A 93 17.04 5.20 17.24
N PHE A 94 17.37 5.35 15.96
CA PHE A 94 18.06 4.36 15.15
C PHE A 94 19.50 4.80 14.88
N ARG A 95 20.47 4.09 15.49
CA ARG A 95 21.90 4.39 15.37
C ARG A 95 22.68 3.43 14.47
N VAL A 96 22.04 2.35 14.02
CA VAL A 96 22.68 1.29 13.22
C VAL A 96 22.12 1.31 11.79
N PRO A 97 22.98 1.46 10.75
CA PRO A 97 22.56 1.44 9.36
C PRO A 97 22.60 0.01 8.75
N PRO A 98 21.79 -0.27 7.70
CA PRO A 98 20.67 0.56 7.26
C PRO A 98 19.52 0.48 8.27
N ALA A 99 18.98 1.62 8.68
CA ALA A 99 17.81 1.66 9.55
C ALA A 99 16.54 1.57 8.69
N VAL A 100 15.74 0.53 8.92
CA VAL A 100 14.45 0.33 8.25
C VAL A 100 13.34 0.70 9.22
N VAL A 101 12.63 1.79 8.91
CA VAL A 101 11.57 2.35 9.77
C VAL A 101 10.21 2.07 9.12
N PRO A 102 9.37 1.20 9.71
CA PRO A 102 8.06 0.90 9.15
C PRO A 102 7.07 2.06 9.32
N LEU A 103 6.23 2.26 8.31
CA LEU A 103 5.17 3.27 8.31
C LEU A 103 3.83 2.60 8.62
N ASP A 104 3.53 2.36 9.90
CA ASP A 104 2.45 1.44 10.30
C ASP A 104 1.03 1.99 10.15
N TYR A 105 0.84 3.31 10.29
CA TYR A 105 -0.50 3.92 10.30
C TYR A 105 -0.50 5.32 9.69
N LYS A 106 -1.67 5.71 9.17
CA LYS A 106 -1.92 7.04 8.60
C LYS A 106 -1.51 8.14 9.57
N GLY A 107 -0.99 9.24 9.03
CA GLY A 107 -0.68 10.47 9.77
C GLY A 107 0.64 11.08 9.34
N VAL A 108 1.09 12.08 10.09
CA VAL A 108 2.39 12.73 9.84
C VAL A 108 3.43 12.18 10.81
N ARG A 109 4.65 11.94 10.31
CA ARG A 109 5.81 11.53 11.12
C ARG A 109 6.99 12.43 10.82
N TYR A 110 7.73 12.78 11.87
CA TYR A 110 8.85 13.71 11.81
C TYR A 110 10.14 12.97 12.16
N TYR A 111 11.17 13.20 11.36
CA TYR A 111 12.48 12.58 11.50
C TYR A 111 13.56 13.64 11.48
N VAL A 112 14.52 13.52 12.40
CA VAL A 112 15.67 14.41 12.55
C VAL A 112 16.94 13.59 12.75
N CYS A 113 18.10 14.18 12.48
CA CYS A 113 19.37 13.70 13.03
C CYS A 113 19.69 14.48 14.31
N SER A 114 20.03 13.78 15.39
CA SER A 114 20.35 14.40 16.69
C SER A 114 21.82 14.82 16.80
N VAL A 115 22.64 14.45 15.84
CA VAL A 115 24.09 14.70 15.88
C VAL A 115 24.38 16.19 15.67
N GLY A 116 24.90 16.83 16.71
CA GLY A 116 25.39 18.21 16.68
C GLY A 116 24.31 19.18 16.19
N ASN A 117 24.63 19.99 15.19
CA ASN A 117 23.71 20.95 14.57
C ASN A 117 23.12 20.45 13.24
N TYR A 118 23.24 19.16 12.90
CA TYR A 118 22.88 18.65 11.57
C TYR A 118 21.39 18.81 11.25
N CYS A 119 20.50 18.69 12.25
CA CYS A 119 19.08 19.01 12.08
C CYS A 119 18.86 20.46 11.60
N LYS A 120 19.60 21.43 12.15
CA LYS A 120 19.51 22.85 11.76
C LYS A 120 20.14 23.12 10.39
N LEU A 121 21.07 22.26 9.95
CA LEU A 121 21.63 22.25 8.60
C LEU A 121 20.73 21.52 7.57
N GLY A 122 19.46 21.24 7.91
CA GLY A 122 18.49 20.63 7.00
C GLY A 122 18.46 19.10 7.01
N LEU A 123 19.18 18.43 7.92
CA LEU A 123 19.10 16.97 8.08
C LEU A 123 17.86 16.55 8.88
N LYS A 124 16.70 16.92 8.34
CA LYS A 124 15.37 16.64 8.87
C LYS A 124 14.31 16.62 7.77
N PHE A 125 13.25 15.86 7.97
CA PHE A 125 12.05 15.91 7.12
C PHE A 125 10.84 15.34 7.85
N HIS A 126 9.68 15.47 7.23
CA HIS A 126 8.50 14.72 7.62
C HIS A 126 7.85 14.05 6.42
N VAL A 127 7.07 13.01 6.70
CA VAL A 127 6.26 12.29 5.71
C VAL A 127 4.81 12.32 6.11
N THR A 128 3.93 12.46 5.12
CA THR A 128 2.48 12.29 5.30
C THR A 128 2.09 10.91 4.78
N ILE A 129 1.72 10.03 5.70
CA ILE A 129 1.35 8.64 5.44
C ILE A 129 -0.15 8.59 5.16
N GLN A 130 -0.51 8.08 3.98
CA GLN A 130 -1.88 7.80 3.60
C GLN A 130 -2.32 6.42 4.07
N GLN A 131 -3.63 6.20 4.14
CA GLN A 131 -4.16 4.87 4.45
C GLN A 131 -3.77 3.89 3.34
N GLY A 132 -3.07 2.82 3.70
CA GLY A 132 -2.74 1.74 2.79
C GLY A 132 -3.99 1.01 2.29
N LYS A 133 -3.84 0.33 1.15
CA LYS A 133 -4.89 -0.50 0.55
C LYS A 133 -4.44 -1.96 0.55
N PHE A 134 -5.41 -2.85 0.66
CA PHE A 134 -5.20 -4.29 0.58
C PHE A 134 -6.04 -4.87 -0.56
N TYR A 135 -5.50 -5.87 -1.23
CA TYR A 135 -6.27 -6.71 -2.14
C TYR A 135 -7.09 -7.70 -1.33
N LEU A 136 -8.41 -7.63 -1.46
CA LEU A 136 -9.31 -8.64 -0.93
C LEU A 136 -9.27 -9.85 -1.86
N VAL A 137 -8.97 -11.03 -1.30
CA VAL A 137 -8.79 -12.27 -2.07
C VAL A 137 -9.70 -13.37 -1.56
N ASP A 138 -9.97 -14.36 -2.39
CA ASP A 138 -10.77 -15.51 -1.99
C ASP A 138 -10.06 -16.38 -0.94
N SER A 139 -10.85 -17.19 -0.22
CA SER A 139 -10.38 -18.06 0.87
C SER A 139 -9.34 -19.13 0.45
N GLY A 140 -9.16 -19.34 -0.85
CA GLY A 140 -8.13 -20.20 -1.41
C GLY A 140 -6.71 -19.60 -1.38
N TYR A 141 -6.60 -18.27 -1.20
CA TYR A 141 -5.31 -17.58 -1.10
C TYR A 141 -4.85 -17.44 0.36
N PRO A 142 -3.53 -17.47 0.63
CA PRO A 142 -3.01 -17.19 1.95
C PRO A 142 -3.15 -15.70 2.31
N ASN A 143 -3.34 -15.41 3.60
CA ASN A 143 -3.16 -14.06 4.13
C ASN A 143 -1.66 -13.72 4.13
N GLN A 144 -1.28 -12.67 3.42
CA GLN A 144 0.12 -12.21 3.30
C GLN A 144 0.17 -10.70 3.10
N LYS A 145 1.36 -10.09 3.11
CA LYS A 145 1.51 -8.63 2.98
C LYS A 145 0.82 -8.12 1.70
N GLY A 146 -0.11 -7.18 1.85
CA GLY A 146 -0.90 -6.61 0.75
C GLY A 146 -2.16 -7.40 0.35
N TYR A 147 -2.36 -8.61 0.87
CA TYR A 147 -3.49 -9.47 0.51
C TYR A 147 -4.26 -9.94 1.75
N LEU A 148 -5.58 -9.73 1.76
CA LEU A 148 -6.46 -10.11 2.86
C LEU A 148 -7.54 -11.09 2.37
N ALA A 149 -7.44 -12.32 2.85
CA ALA A 149 -8.47 -13.35 2.71
C ALA A 149 -9.49 -13.26 3.87
N PRO A 150 -10.70 -13.82 3.71
CA PRO A 150 -11.68 -13.94 4.79
C PRO A 150 -11.10 -14.60 6.03
N TYR A 151 -11.56 -14.17 7.21
CA TYR A 151 -11.28 -14.88 8.45
C TYR A 151 -11.92 -16.27 8.39
N LYS A 152 -11.13 -17.29 8.70
CA LYS A 152 -11.58 -18.69 8.77
C LYS A 152 -12.29 -18.97 10.09
N GLY A 153 -13.22 -19.92 10.08
CA GLY A 153 -13.94 -20.38 11.29
C GLY A 153 -14.96 -19.39 11.85
N VAL A 154 -15.30 -18.33 11.10
CA VAL A 154 -16.35 -17.37 11.47
C VAL A 154 -17.33 -17.23 10.31
N LYS A 155 -18.55 -16.76 10.59
CA LYS A 155 -19.62 -16.55 9.61
C LYS A 155 -19.09 -15.80 8.37
N TYR A 156 -19.44 -16.26 7.17
CA TYR A 156 -18.96 -15.68 5.91
C TYR A 156 -20.05 -15.54 4.85
N HIS A 157 -21.02 -16.45 4.79
CA HIS A 157 -21.98 -16.44 3.69
C HIS A 157 -23.07 -15.40 3.93
N LEU A 158 -23.36 -14.56 2.93
CA LEU A 158 -24.40 -13.53 3.01
C LEU A 158 -25.77 -14.03 3.50
N PRO A 159 -26.26 -15.23 3.11
CA PRO A 159 -27.49 -15.78 3.67
C PRO A 159 -27.46 -15.94 5.19
N GLU A 160 -26.32 -16.36 5.77
CA GLU A 160 -26.17 -16.53 7.23
C GLU A 160 -26.25 -15.19 7.97
N PHE A 161 -25.80 -14.10 7.34
CA PHE A 161 -25.90 -12.73 7.88
C PHE A 161 -27.29 -12.13 7.71
N ARG A 162 -28.06 -12.57 6.72
CA ARG A 162 -29.44 -12.12 6.49
C ARG A 162 -30.46 -12.84 7.38
N ALA A 163 -30.27 -14.14 7.56
CA ALA A 163 -31.17 -14.98 8.35
C ALA A 163 -30.86 -14.94 9.86
N GLY A 164 -29.61 -14.68 10.22
CA GLY A 164 -29.15 -14.72 11.61
C GLY A 164 -28.94 -13.34 12.24
N PRO A 165 -28.37 -13.32 13.46
CA PRO A 165 -27.92 -12.09 14.10
C PRO A 165 -26.94 -11.32 13.20
N ARG A 166 -26.94 -9.99 13.35
CA ARG A 166 -25.97 -9.10 12.69
C ARG A 166 -24.55 -9.52 13.04
N ALA A 167 -23.61 -9.26 12.14
CA ALA A 167 -22.20 -9.54 12.38
C ALA A 167 -21.72 -8.89 13.69
N THR A 168 -21.05 -9.68 14.51
CA THR A 168 -20.51 -9.26 15.81
C THR A 168 -18.98 -9.27 15.80
N GLY A 169 -18.38 -8.22 16.37
CA GLY A 169 -16.93 -8.07 16.42
C GLY A 169 -16.26 -7.82 15.05
N LYS A 170 -14.95 -7.56 15.09
CA LYS A 170 -14.20 -7.09 13.91
C LYS A 170 -14.11 -8.15 12.79
N LYS A 171 -14.07 -9.44 13.15
CA LYS A 171 -13.90 -10.55 12.19
C LYS A 171 -15.16 -10.82 11.37
N GLU A 172 -16.32 -10.94 12.01
CA GLU A 172 -17.57 -11.16 11.28
C GLU A 172 -17.94 -9.93 10.46
N VAL A 173 -17.73 -8.72 10.98
CA VAL A 173 -17.98 -7.47 10.23
C VAL A 173 -17.10 -7.43 8.98
N PHE A 174 -15.81 -7.77 9.09
CA PHE A 174 -14.93 -7.90 7.93
C PHE A 174 -15.45 -8.94 6.92
N ASN A 175 -15.81 -10.15 7.38
CA ASN A 175 -16.31 -11.20 6.51
C ASN A 175 -17.65 -10.84 5.83
N GLN A 176 -18.54 -10.13 6.52
CA GLN A 176 -19.79 -9.63 5.95
C GLN A 176 -19.54 -8.61 4.84
N LEU A 177 -18.62 -7.67 5.05
CA LEU A 177 -18.23 -6.70 4.03
C LEU A 177 -17.52 -7.37 2.85
N HIS A 178 -16.61 -8.30 3.14
CA HIS A 178 -15.87 -9.07 2.14
C HIS A 178 -16.81 -9.89 1.25
N SER A 179 -17.75 -10.63 1.84
CA SER A 179 -18.74 -11.42 1.10
C SER A 179 -19.71 -10.54 0.31
N SER A 180 -20.10 -9.37 0.84
CA SER A 180 -20.90 -8.38 0.11
C SER A 180 -20.19 -7.89 -1.15
N LEU A 181 -18.91 -7.53 -1.04
CA LEU A 181 -18.11 -7.08 -2.19
C LEU A 181 -17.89 -8.21 -3.19
N ARG A 182 -17.52 -9.41 -2.73
CA ARG A 182 -17.35 -10.59 -3.58
C ARG A 182 -18.61 -10.88 -4.38
N ASN A 183 -19.78 -10.85 -3.76
CA ASN A 183 -21.06 -11.06 -4.45
C ASN A 183 -21.30 -9.99 -5.56
N HIS A 184 -20.91 -8.73 -5.36
CA HIS A 184 -20.99 -7.71 -6.42
C HIS A 184 -20.05 -8.03 -7.60
N ILE A 185 -18.84 -8.48 -7.30
CA ILE A 185 -17.85 -8.87 -8.30
C ILE A 185 -18.35 -10.10 -9.08
N GLU A 186 -18.78 -11.16 -8.39
CA GLU A 186 -19.30 -12.38 -9.00
C GLU A 186 -20.51 -12.12 -9.91
N ARG A 187 -21.45 -11.25 -9.48
CA ARG A 187 -22.59 -10.85 -10.32
C ARG A 187 -22.14 -10.12 -11.57
N SER A 188 -21.17 -9.21 -11.45
CA SER A 188 -20.61 -8.46 -12.58
C SER A 188 -19.95 -9.41 -13.59
N PHE A 189 -19.15 -10.37 -13.11
CA PHE A 189 -18.57 -11.41 -13.95
C PHE A 189 -19.64 -12.34 -14.56
N GLY A 190 -20.71 -12.63 -13.83
CA GLY A 190 -21.86 -13.39 -14.33
C GLY A 190 -22.51 -12.70 -15.54
N VAL A 191 -22.82 -11.40 -15.42
CA VAL A 191 -23.36 -10.60 -16.54
C VAL A 191 -22.39 -10.58 -17.72
N LEU A 192 -21.09 -10.40 -17.45
CA LEU A 192 -20.06 -10.38 -18.49
C LEU A 192 -20.01 -11.71 -19.26
N LYS A 193 -20.00 -12.85 -18.55
CA LYS A 193 -20.00 -14.19 -19.15
C LYS A 193 -21.29 -14.49 -19.93
N MET A 194 -22.44 -13.96 -19.49
CA MET A 194 -23.71 -14.10 -20.22
C MET A 194 -23.74 -13.28 -21.51
N LYS A 195 -23.15 -12.08 -21.50
CA LYS A 195 -23.02 -11.24 -22.69
C LYS A 195 -22.04 -11.83 -23.70
N TRP A 196 -20.88 -12.30 -23.21
CA TRP A 196 -19.81 -12.85 -24.03
C TRP A 196 -19.64 -14.34 -23.76
N ARG A 197 -20.46 -15.15 -24.44
CA ARG A 197 -20.55 -16.61 -24.21
C ARG A 197 -19.21 -17.34 -24.35
N ILE A 198 -18.28 -16.82 -25.15
CA ILE A 198 -16.92 -17.36 -25.28
C ILE A 198 -16.17 -17.44 -23.93
N LEU A 199 -16.52 -16.60 -22.95
CA LEU A 199 -15.91 -16.61 -21.61
C LEU A 199 -16.45 -17.72 -20.70
N LEU A 200 -17.50 -18.45 -21.11
CA LEU A 200 -18.03 -19.57 -20.34
C LEU A 200 -17.12 -20.80 -20.44
N ASP A 201 -16.53 -21.03 -21.61
CA ASP A 201 -15.77 -22.25 -21.94
C ASP A 201 -14.26 -21.98 -22.05
N LEU A 202 -13.73 -21.07 -21.23
CA LEU A 202 -12.29 -20.77 -21.19
C LEU A 202 -11.51 -22.01 -20.70
N PRO A 203 -10.54 -22.53 -21.48
CA PRO A 203 -9.71 -23.63 -21.05
C PRO A 203 -8.88 -23.24 -19.82
N SER A 204 -8.72 -24.17 -18.88
CA SER A 204 -7.87 -23.97 -17.71
C SER A 204 -6.41 -24.13 -18.11
N TYR A 205 -5.61 -23.10 -17.86
CA TYR A 205 -4.16 -23.15 -18.05
C TYR A 205 -3.48 -23.37 -16.70
N PRO A 206 -2.54 -24.34 -16.60
CA PRO A 206 -1.79 -24.53 -15.37
C PRO A 206 -0.96 -23.28 -15.08
N ILE A 207 -1.15 -22.69 -13.90
CA ILE A 207 -0.30 -21.61 -13.41
C ILE A 207 1.06 -22.23 -13.09
N LEU A 208 2.10 -21.88 -13.86
CA LEU A 208 3.48 -22.18 -13.49
C LEU A 208 3.76 -21.51 -12.15
N LYS A 209 3.89 -22.30 -11.09
CA LYS A 209 4.32 -21.81 -9.78
C LYS A 209 5.78 -21.37 -9.93
N GLN A 210 6.02 -20.06 -9.90
CA GLN A 210 7.36 -19.49 -9.75
C GLN A 210 7.84 -19.62 -8.31
#